data_AF-A0A0L6VZ67-F1
#
_entry.id   AF-A0A0L6VZ67-F1
#
_cell.length_a   1.000
_cell.length_b   1.000
_cell.length_c   1.000
_cell.angle_alpha   90.00
_cell.angle_beta   90.00
_cell.angle_gamma   90.00
#
_symmetry.space_group_name_H-M   'P 1'
#
loop_
_entity.id
_entity.type
_entity.pdbx_description
1 polymer ?
#
loop_
_entity_poly.entity_id
_entity_poly.type
_entity_poly.pdbx_seq_one_letter_code
_entity_poly.pdbx_strand_id
1 'polypeptide(L)'
;MKIEKWHVLLSLVCLITGLLIALYYKSSDMRFNPIAQKNQNLVAMIRTQEKKNRELEAEITKIRKDLDKYQQAIASGQGSLGRMQENLADLKFRAGLVKVSGPGIKITLNDQEQARTAKDPEYYMIHYSNILYIVNDLRSAGAEAIAVNGIRVVTNSDIRCAGSIILVNTRRLAPPYVITAIGDPEQLEMYVRSGEYYTLEMAKFPVSLEKLNKVVIPPYKGSYTFNYANALPKVGGN
;
A
#
# COMPACT_ATOMS: atom_id res chain seq x y z
N MET A 1 -48.24 -72.77 28.58
CA MET A 1 -47.20 -72.66 27.54
C MET A 1 -45.83 -72.69 28.25
N LYS A 2 -45.02 -73.75 28.08
CA LYS A 2 -43.68 -73.83 28.70
C LYS A 2 -42.68 -73.11 27.79
N ILE A 3 -42.00 -72.09 28.31
CA ILE A 3 -41.00 -71.33 27.54
C ILE A 3 -39.66 -72.08 27.67
N GLU A 4 -39.18 -72.63 26.56
CA GLU A 4 -37.89 -73.33 26.49
C GLU A 4 -36.72 -72.37 26.71
N LYS A 5 -35.69 -72.81 27.45
CA LYS A 5 -34.57 -71.98 27.93
C LYS A 5 -33.83 -71.22 26.82
N TRP A 6 -33.83 -71.73 25.59
CA TRP A 6 -33.24 -71.07 24.43
C TRP A 6 -33.93 -69.74 24.07
N HIS A 7 -35.26 -69.65 24.24
CA HIS A 7 -36.00 -68.40 23.99
C HIS A 7 -35.63 -67.30 25.00
N VAL A 8 -35.28 -67.69 26.24
CA VAL A 8 -34.84 -66.74 27.28
C VAL A 8 -33.43 -66.23 26.99
N LEU A 9 -32.53 -67.09 26.50
CA LEU A 9 -31.20 -66.67 26.05
C LEU A 9 -31.28 -65.74 24.83
N LEU A 10 -32.14 -66.08 23.86
CA LEU A 10 -32.33 -65.28 22.66
C LEU A 10 -32.91 -63.89 22.99
N SER A 11 -33.88 -63.82 23.90
CA SER A 11 -34.45 -62.54 24.33
C SER A 11 -33.44 -61.68 25.08
N LEU A 12 -32.60 -62.28 25.92
CA LEU A 12 -31.55 -61.57 26.66
C LEU A 12 -30.50 -60.95 25.71
N VAL A 13 -30.05 -61.71 24.70
CA VAL A 13 -29.08 -61.22 23.71
C VAL A 13 -29.67 -60.07 22.89
N CYS A 14 -30.94 -60.18 22.50
CA CYS A 14 -31.63 -59.12 21.76
C CYS A 14 -31.79 -57.84 22.62
N LEU A 15 -32.01 -57.99 23.93
CA LEU A 15 -32.14 -56.88 24.86
C LEU A 15 -30.81 -56.16 25.09
N ILE A 16 -29.72 -56.91 25.24
CA ILE A 16 -28.36 -56.34 25.42
C ILE A 16 -27.91 -55.63 24.13
N THR A 17 -28.13 -56.24 22.97
CA THR A 17 -27.77 -55.63 21.68
C THR A 17 -28.62 -54.38 21.39
N GLY A 18 -29.92 -54.42 21.69
CA GLY A 18 -30.79 -53.24 21.62
C GLY A 18 -30.34 -52.11 22.55
N LEU A 19 -29.91 -52.43 23.78
CA LEU A 19 -29.38 -51.45 24.73
C LEU A 19 -28.06 -50.84 24.24
N LEU A 20 -27.16 -51.65 23.66
CA LEU A 20 -25.92 -51.16 23.06
C LEU A 20 -26.17 -50.23 21.87
N ILE A 21 -27.14 -50.56 21.01
CA ILE A 21 -27.56 -49.71 19.89
C ILE A 21 -28.16 -48.39 20.41
N ALA A 22 -29.01 -48.45 21.45
CA ALA A 22 -29.59 -47.26 22.06
C ALA A 22 -28.53 -46.34 22.67
N LEU A 23 -27.51 -46.91 23.33
CA LEU A 23 -26.39 -46.15 23.89
C LEU A 23 -25.49 -45.56 22.78
N TYR A 24 -25.28 -46.29 21.67
CA TYR A 24 -24.56 -45.79 20.50
C TYR A 24 -25.28 -44.61 19.84
N TYR A 25 -26.61 -44.69 19.68
CA TYR A 25 -27.42 -43.57 19.18
C TYR A 25 -27.40 -42.36 20.13
N LYS A 26 -27.38 -42.59 21.45
CA LYS A 26 -27.31 -41.50 22.43
C LYS A 26 -25.93 -40.84 22.50
N SER A 27 -24.84 -41.58 22.30
CA SER A 27 -23.49 -41.00 22.33
C SER A 27 -23.10 -40.30 21.02
N SER A 28 -23.72 -40.69 19.91
CA SER A 28 -23.53 -40.03 18.60
C SER A 28 -24.23 -38.67 18.49
N ASP A 29 -25.01 -38.27 19.50
CA ASP A 29 -25.63 -36.94 19.62
C ASP A 29 -24.72 -35.91 20.31
N MET A 30 -23.57 -36.32 20.86
CA MET A 30 -22.46 -35.40 21.17
C MET A 30 -21.66 -35.09 19.91
N ARG A 31 -22.36 -34.69 18.84
CA ARG A 31 -21.73 -33.89 17.79
C ARG A 31 -21.36 -32.57 18.45
N PHE A 32 -20.09 -32.42 18.81
CA PHE A 32 -19.43 -31.11 18.88
C PHE A 32 -19.95 -30.34 17.66
N ASN A 33 -20.78 -29.31 17.88
CA ASN A 33 -21.54 -28.68 16.81
C ASN A 33 -20.78 -27.42 16.36
N PRO A 34 -19.81 -27.52 15.43
CA PRO A 34 -19.06 -26.38 14.94
C PRO A 34 -19.98 -25.33 14.30
N ILE A 35 -21.21 -25.69 13.93
CA ILE A 35 -22.22 -24.78 13.39
C ILE A 35 -22.73 -23.84 14.47
N ALA A 36 -22.94 -24.30 15.71
CA ALA A 36 -23.40 -23.44 16.81
C ALA A 36 -22.33 -22.38 17.20
N GLN A 37 -21.05 -22.77 17.23
CA GLN A 37 -19.93 -21.85 17.49
C GLN A 37 -19.66 -20.92 16.29
N LYS A 38 -19.78 -21.42 15.05
CA LYS A 38 -19.71 -20.61 13.82
C LYS A 38 -20.84 -19.57 13.78
N ASN A 39 -22.04 -19.91 14.24
CA ASN A 39 -23.17 -18.98 14.34
C ASN A 39 -22.91 -17.86 15.36
N GLN A 40 -22.32 -18.17 16.52
CA GLN A 40 -21.94 -17.13 17.50
C GLN A 40 -20.87 -16.16 16.96
N ASN A 41 -19.88 -16.69 16.24
CA ASN A 41 -18.86 -15.87 15.58
C ASN A 41 -19.44 -15.00 14.45
N LEU A 42 -20.38 -15.55 13.67
CA LEU A 42 -21.11 -14.79 12.63
C LEU A 42 -21.96 -13.67 13.25
N VAL A 43 -22.65 -13.94 14.36
CA VAL A 43 -23.43 -12.92 15.09
C VAL A 43 -22.51 -11.83 15.67
N ALA A 44 -21.34 -12.18 16.20
CA ALA A 44 -20.34 -11.22 16.66
C ALA A 44 -19.78 -10.35 15.50
N MET A 45 -19.58 -10.96 14.32
CA MET A 45 -19.15 -10.26 13.12
C MET A 45 -20.22 -9.31 12.57
N ILE A 46 -21.50 -9.74 12.56
CA ILE A 46 -22.65 -8.89 12.23
C ILE A 46 -22.72 -7.70 13.20
N ARG A 47 -22.64 -7.93 14.51
CA ARG A 47 -22.66 -6.84 15.50
C ARG A 47 -21.50 -5.86 15.34
N THR A 48 -20.32 -6.36 14.97
CA THR A 48 -19.15 -5.53 14.65
C THR A 48 -19.40 -4.69 13.40
N GLN A 49 -20.04 -5.27 12.39
CA GLN A 49 -20.40 -4.59 11.16
C GLN A 49 -21.52 -3.55 11.38
N GLU A 50 -22.51 -3.85 12.20
CA GLU A 50 -23.55 -2.91 12.64
C GLU A 50 -22.95 -1.76 13.44
N LYS A 51 -21.95 -2.01 14.29
CA LYS A 51 -21.21 -0.96 15.00
C LYS A 51 -20.45 -0.07 14.01
N LYS A 52 -19.74 -0.64 13.04
CA LYS A 52 -19.09 0.11 11.95
C LYS A 52 -20.09 0.92 11.13
N ASN A 53 -21.26 0.37 10.81
CA ASN A 53 -22.31 1.10 10.11
C ASN A 53 -22.79 2.30 10.92
N ARG A 54 -23.03 2.15 12.24
CA ARG A 54 -23.40 3.28 13.11
C ARG A 54 -22.30 4.33 13.22
N GLU A 55 -21.04 3.91 13.30
CA GLU A 55 -19.88 4.82 13.28
C GLU A 55 -19.82 5.60 11.97
N LEU A 56 -20.01 4.92 10.83
CA LEU A 56 -20.07 5.54 9.49
C LEU A 56 -21.28 6.47 9.34
N GLU A 57 -22.44 6.15 9.90
CA GLU A 57 -23.63 7.03 9.91
C GLU A 57 -23.41 8.28 10.76
N ALA A 58 -22.72 8.15 11.90
CA ALA A 58 -22.32 9.27 12.73
C ALA A 58 -21.28 10.15 12.00
N GLU A 59 -20.36 9.54 11.26
CA GLU A 59 -19.39 10.24 10.42
C GLU A 59 -20.08 10.98 9.26
N ILE A 60 -21.05 10.38 8.59
CA ILE A 60 -21.90 11.03 7.58
C ILE A 60 -22.63 12.24 8.19
N THR A 61 -23.16 12.12 9.41
CA THR A 61 -23.88 13.20 10.08
C THR A 61 -22.95 14.35 10.47
N LYS A 62 -21.74 14.05 10.91
CA LYS A 62 -20.70 15.05 11.17
C LYS A 62 -20.30 15.77 9.89
N ILE A 63 -20.04 15.01 8.82
CA ILE A 63 -19.75 15.54 7.49
C ILE A 63 -20.90 16.43 7.01
N ARG A 64 -22.17 16.08 7.29
CA ARG A 64 -23.39 16.87 7.02
C ARG A 64 -23.52 18.17 7.84
N LYS A 65 -22.85 18.28 8.97
CA LYS A 65 -22.86 19.50 9.80
C LYS A 65 -21.69 20.42 9.49
N ASP A 66 -20.55 19.83 9.18
CA ASP A 66 -19.43 20.55 8.56
C ASP A 66 -19.88 21.09 7.21
N LEU A 67 -20.72 20.29 6.52
CA LEU A 67 -21.76 20.69 5.58
C LEU A 67 -22.36 22.04 6.00
N ASP A 68 -23.43 22.13 6.79
CA ASP A 68 -24.17 23.42 6.95
C ASP A 68 -23.36 24.69 7.28
N LYS A 69 -22.15 24.55 7.82
CA LYS A 69 -21.23 25.65 8.14
C LYS A 69 -20.58 26.31 6.93
N TYR A 70 -20.04 25.61 5.93
CA TYR A 70 -19.38 26.31 4.81
C TYR A 70 -20.37 26.89 3.79
N GLN A 71 -21.61 26.39 3.60
CA GLN A 71 -22.59 27.16 2.78
C GLN A 71 -22.99 28.48 3.44
N GLN A 72 -23.16 28.51 4.77
CA GLN A 72 -23.41 29.77 5.48
C GLN A 72 -22.25 30.77 5.34
N ALA A 73 -21.00 30.28 5.34
CA ALA A 73 -19.81 31.10 5.10
C ALA A 73 -19.67 31.57 3.63
N ILE A 74 -20.27 30.86 2.67
CA ILE A 74 -20.33 31.25 1.25
C ILE A 74 -21.35 32.37 1.03
N ALA A 75 -22.52 32.31 1.70
CA ALA A 75 -23.59 33.30 1.56
C ALA A 75 -23.21 34.71 2.06
N SER A 76 -22.25 34.81 2.98
CA SER A 76 -21.80 36.08 3.58
C SER A 76 -20.65 36.77 2.82
N GLY A 77 -20.18 36.21 1.70
CA GLY A 77 -19.23 36.87 0.79
C GLY A 77 -17.81 37.12 1.34
N GLN A 78 -17.48 36.65 2.54
CA GLN A 78 -16.19 36.91 3.19
C GLN A 78 -15.17 35.77 3.12
N GLY A 79 -15.47 34.60 2.50
CA GLY A 79 -14.66 33.39 2.73
C GLY A 79 -14.32 32.43 1.56
N SER A 80 -14.83 32.58 0.33
CA SER A 80 -14.72 31.50 -0.68
C SER A 80 -13.47 31.55 -1.59
N LEU A 81 -13.02 32.74 -2.04
CA LEU A 81 -11.91 32.83 -3.00
C LEU A 81 -10.56 32.42 -2.39
N GLY A 82 -10.28 32.88 -1.16
CA GLY A 82 -9.05 32.54 -0.44
C GLY A 82 -8.96 31.06 -0.09
N ARG A 83 -10.05 30.45 0.40
CA ARG A 83 -10.10 29.00 0.71
C ARG A 83 -9.99 28.14 -0.55
N MET A 84 -10.54 28.56 -1.68
CA MET A 84 -10.35 27.85 -2.96
C MET A 84 -8.90 27.91 -3.44
N GLN A 85 -8.22 29.05 -3.29
CA GLN A 85 -6.80 29.19 -3.62
C GLN A 85 -5.91 28.33 -2.72
N GLU A 86 -6.19 28.31 -1.41
CA GLU A 86 -5.48 27.47 -0.44
C GLU A 86 -5.68 25.98 -0.73
N ASN A 87 -6.93 25.56 -0.99
CA ASN A 87 -7.23 24.18 -1.42
C ASN A 87 -6.49 23.82 -2.71
N LEU A 88 -6.42 24.73 -3.68
CA LEU A 88 -5.69 24.48 -4.93
C LEU A 88 -4.18 24.34 -4.69
N ALA A 89 -3.61 25.17 -3.81
CA ALA A 89 -2.20 25.12 -3.45
C ALA A 89 -1.86 23.79 -2.75
N ASP A 90 -2.69 23.37 -1.81
CA ASP A 90 -2.56 22.09 -1.11
C ASP A 90 -2.69 20.89 -2.07
N LEU A 91 -3.67 20.91 -2.98
CA LEU A 91 -3.80 19.87 -4.01
C LEU A 91 -2.57 19.82 -4.92
N LYS A 92 -2.02 20.96 -5.34
CA LYS A 92 -0.77 21.02 -6.12
C LYS A 92 0.41 20.48 -5.31
N PHE A 93 0.46 20.76 -4.00
CA PHE A 93 1.49 20.24 -3.11
C PHE A 93 1.44 18.71 -3.03
N ARG A 94 0.27 18.15 -2.72
CA ARG A 94 0.07 16.68 -2.64
C ARG A 94 0.27 15.98 -3.98
N ALA A 95 -0.10 16.62 -5.09
CA ALA A 95 0.13 16.10 -6.44
C ALA A 95 1.60 16.19 -6.88
N GLY A 96 2.50 16.75 -6.08
CA GLY A 96 3.92 16.91 -6.43
C GLY A 96 4.17 17.97 -7.52
N LEU A 97 3.21 18.87 -7.77
CA LEU A 97 3.28 19.94 -8.77
C LEU A 97 3.98 21.20 -8.25
N VAL A 98 4.45 21.20 -7.01
CA VAL A 98 5.23 22.30 -6.43
C VAL A 98 6.61 21.82 -6.00
N LYS A 99 7.55 22.77 -5.94
CA LYS A 99 8.89 22.55 -5.39
C LYS A 99 8.79 22.34 -3.88
N VAL A 100 9.50 21.36 -3.36
CA VAL A 100 9.51 21.02 -1.92
C VAL A 100 10.94 20.91 -1.41
N SER A 101 11.12 21.06 -0.10
CA SER A 101 12.41 20.88 0.55
C SER A 101 12.26 20.32 1.96
N GLY A 102 13.23 19.52 2.39
CA GLY A 102 13.25 18.93 3.72
C GLY A 102 14.54 18.12 3.93
N PRO A 103 14.73 17.51 5.10
CA PRO A 103 15.82 16.56 5.32
C PRO A 103 15.65 15.33 4.42
N GLY A 104 16.74 14.61 4.17
CA GLY A 104 16.67 13.34 3.46
C GLY A 104 18.03 12.85 3.01
N ILE A 105 18.07 12.14 1.88
CA ILE A 105 19.30 11.51 1.38
C ILE A 105 19.52 11.76 -0.11
N LYS A 106 20.78 11.69 -0.53
CA LYS A 106 21.23 11.69 -1.92
C LYS A 106 22.01 10.40 -2.17
N ILE A 107 21.53 9.61 -3.12
CA ILE A 107 22.17 8.38 -3.59
C ILE A 107 22.73 8.66 -4.98
N THR A 108 23.99 8.33 -5.20
CA THR A 108 24.64 8.44 -6.51
C THR A 108 24.99 7.05 -6.99
N LEU A 109 24.62 6.71 -8.23
CA LEU A 109 24.93 5.45 -8.89
C LEU A 109 25.70 5.76 -10.16
N ASN A 110 26.72 4.96 -10.46
CA ASN A 110 27.45 5.07 -11.71
C ASN A 110 27.65 3.70 -12.34
N ASP A 111 27.92 3.69 -13.64
CA ASP A 111 28.35 2.47 -14.33
C ASP A 111 29.77 2.08 -13.88
N GLN A 112 30.10 0.80 -13.99
CA GLN A 112 31.48 0.34 -13.80
C GLN A 112 32.34 0.76 -15.00
N GLU A 113 33.63 1.02 -14.76
CA GLU A 113 34.58 1.44 -15.82
C GLU A 113 34.63 0.41 -16.97
N GLN A 114 34.45 -0.87 -16.65
CA GLN A 114 34.41 -1.98 -17.59
C GLN A 114 33.28 -1.86 -18.62
N ALA A 115 32.22 -1.08 -18.36
CA ALA A 115 31.15 -0.84 -19.32
C ALA A 115 31.67 -0.25 -20.65
N ARG A 116 32.84 0.40 -20.65
CA ARG A 116 33.44 1.00 -21.85
C ARG A 116 34.27 0.02 -22.69
N THR A 117 34.75 -1.06 -22.07
CA THR A 117 35.77 -1.93 -22.67
C THR A 117 35.36 -3.40 -22.74
N ALA A 118 34.34 -3.81 -21.98
CA ALA A 118 33.88 -5.19 -21.93
C ALA A 118 33.20 -5.60 -23.24
N LYS A 119 33.29 -6.90 -23.55
CA LYS A 119 32.60 -7.51 -24.69
C LYS A 119 31.07 -7.45 -24.53
N ASP A 120 30.61 -7.54 -23.28
CA ASP A 120 29.21 -7.45 -22.89
C ASP A 120 29.02 -6.29 -21.89
N PRO A 121 28.98 -5.02 -22.36
CA PRO A 121 28.85 -3.82 -21.52
C PRO A 121 27.65 -3.84 -20.58
N GLU A 122 26.58 -4.54 -20.96
CA GLU A 122 25.29 -4.50 -20.29
C GLU A 122 25.35 -4.97 -18.83
N TYR A 123 26.27 -5.87 -18.48
CA TYR A 123 26.46 -6.34 -17.10
C TYR A 123 27.17 -5.33 -16.19
N TYR A 124 27.79 -4.31 -16.77
CA TYR A 124 28.60 -3.30 -16.09
C TYR A 124 27.88 -1.94 -16.03
N MET A 125 26.64 -1.88 -16.53
CA MET A 125 25.83 -0.67 -16.60
C MET A 125 24.69 -0.72 -15.58
N ILE A 126 24.33 0.45 -15.05
CA ILE A 126 23.12 0.63 -14.27
C ILE A 126 21.91 0.56 -15.22
N HIS A 127 20.92 -0.24 -14.83
CA HIS A 127 19.66 -0.44 -15.52
C HIS A 127 18.51 0.29 -14.85
N TYR A 128 17.43 0.48 -15.60
CA TYR A 128 16.20 1.09 -15.08
C TYR A 128 15.66 0.37 -13.83
N SER A 129 15.82 -0.95 -13.77
CA SER A 129 15.36 -1.77 -12.64
C SER A 129 16.07 -1.41 -11.36
N ASN A 130 17.38 -1.13 -11.40
CA ASN A 130 18.13 -0.77 -10.21
C ASN A 130 17.62 0.56 -9.63
N ILE A 131 17.40 1.56 -10.49
CA ILE A 131 16.81 2.84 -10.08
C ILE A 131 15.38 2.65 -9.56
N LEU A 132 14.57 1.83 -10.24
CA LEU A 132 13.19 1.57 -9.84
C LEU A 132 13.11 0.91 -8.46
N TYR A 133 13.96 -0.08 -8.18
CA TYR A 133 14.00 -0.75 -6.89
C TYR A 133 14.43 0.18 -5.78
N ILE A 134 15.48 1.00 -5.98
CA ILE A 134 15.87 2.03 -5.00
C ILE A 134 14.72 3.03 -4.75
N VAL A 135 14.01 3.46 -5.79
CA VAL A 135 12.83 4.33 -5.65
C VAL A 135 11.73 3.64 -4.82
N ASN A 136 11.54 2.34 -4.98
CA ASN A 136 10.55 1.58 -4.21
C ASN A 136 11.00 1.34 -2.76
N ASP A 137 12.28 1.13 -2.51
CA ASP A 137 12.86 1.03 -1.16
C ASP A 137 12.64 2.35 -0.42
N LEU A 138 12.94 3.48 -1.07
CA LEU A 138 12.68 4.82 -0.54
C LEU A 138 11.20 5.05 -0.22
N ARG A 139 10.27 4.62 -1.09
CA ARG A 139 8.83 4.70 -0.82
C ARG A 139 8.43 3.86 0.39
N SER A 140 8.97 2.65 0.49
CA SER A 140 8.71 1.72 1.59
C SER A 140 9.23 2.25 2.92
N ALA A 141 10.33 3.01 2.87
CA ALA A 141 10.93 3.72 3.98
C ALA A 141 10.20 5.03 4.37
N GLY A 142 9.14 5.40 3.65
CA GLY A 142 8.35 6.59 3.95
C GLY A 142 8.85 7.89 3.30
N ALA A 143 9.61 7.83 2.21
CA ALA A 143 9.99 9.04 1.47
C ALA A 143 8.76 9.82 0.99
N GLU A 144 8.70 11.12 1.31
CA GLU A 144 7.60 12.01 0.97
C GLU A 144 7.71 12.60 -0.44
N ALA A 145 8.95 12.74 -0.92
CA ALA A 145 9.24 13.20 -2.27
C ALA A 145 10.54 12.58 -2.77
N ILE A 146 10.56 12.19 -4.04
CA ILE A 146 11.71 11.56 -4.69
C ILE A 146 11.96 12.26 -6.03
N ALA A 147 13.23 12.42 -6.39
CA ALA A 147 13.64 12.79 -7.74
C ALA A 147 14.82 11.97 -8.22
N VAL A 148 14.85 11.68 -9.52
CA VAL A 148 15.97 11.05 -10.21
C VAL A 148 16.54 12.07 -11.20
N ASN A 149 17.83 12.42 -11.04
CA ASN A 149 18.53 13.48 -11.79
C ASN A 149 17.73 14.80 -11.85
N GLY A 150 17.10 15.17 -10.73
CA GLY A 150 16.29 16.39 -10.64
C GLY A 150 14.93 16.30 -11.35
N ILE A 151 14.44 15.10 -11.67
CA ILE A 151 13.09 14.88 -12.21
C ILE A 151 12.24 14.29 -11.10
N ARG A 152 11.17 15.02 -10.70
CA ARG A 152 10.22 14.55 -9.69
C ARG A 152 9.59 13.23 -10.13
N VAL A 153 9.65 12.24 -9.25
CA VAL A 153 8.95 10.97 -9.38
C VAL A 153 7.65 11.05 -8.57
N VAL A 154 6.54 10.80 -9.24
CA VAL A 154 5.17 10.73 -8.70
C VAL A 154 4.57 9.36 -9.02
N THR A 155 3.32 9.13 -8.65
CA THR A 155 2.63 7.83 -8.78
C THR A 155 2.53 7.33 -10.23
N ASN A 156 2.31 8.22 -11.19
CA ASN A 156 2.23 7.89 -12.61
C ASN A 156 3.58 8.08 -13.35
N SER A 157 4.68 8.26 -12.62
CA SER A 157 5.99 8.38 -13.26
C SER A 157 6.47 7.06 -13.81
N ASP A 158 7.13 7.12 -14.96
CA ASP A 158 7.74 5.98 -15.61
C ASP A 158 9.27 6.03 -15.46
N ILE A 159 9.89 4.86 -15.33
CA ILE A 159 11.34 4.64 -15.38
C ILE A 159 11.56 3.42 -16.27
N ARG A 160 12.27 3.59 -17.40
CA ARG A 160 12.47 2.51 -18.38
C ARG A 160 13.78 2.67 -19.15
N CYS A 161 14.31 1.57 -19.68
CA CYS A 161 15.41 1.65 -20.66
C CYS A 161 14.88 1.92 -22.07
N ALA A 162 15.67 2.62 -22.87
CA ALA A 162 15.49 2.78 -24.30
C ALA A 162 16.85 2.55 -24.98
N GLY A 163 17.17 1.29 -25.27
CA GLY A 163 18.55 0.89 -25.58
C GLY A 163 19.44 1.06 -24.34
N SER A 164 20.60 1.70 -24.51
CA SER A 164 21.59 1.91 -23.44
C SER A 164 21.34 3.14 -22.56
N ILE A 165 20.23 3.85 -22.76
CA ILE A 165 19.87 5.04 -21.98
C ILE A 165 18.63 4.79 -21.14
N ILE A 166 18.60 5.39 -19.95
CA ILE A 166 17.43 5.35 -19.08
C ILE A 166 16.55 6.57 -19.35
N LEU A 167 15.25 6.37 -19.38
CA LEU A 167 14.23 7.40 -19.45
C LEU A 167 13.51 7.51 -18.10
N VAL A 168 13.36 8.73 -17.60
CA VAL A 168 12.46 9.05 -16.48
C VAL A 168 11.48 10.12 -16.94
N ASN A 169 10.18 9.82 -16.95
CA ASN A 169 9.15 10.74 -17.46
C ASN A 169 9.53 11.33 -18.84
N THR A 170 9.97 10.46 -19.76
CA THR A 170 10.47 10.79 -21.13
C THR A 170 11.83 11.49 -21.24
N ARG A 171 12.47 11.85 -20.12
CA ARG A 171 13.78 12.52 -20.14
C ARG A 171 14.90 11.49 -20.11
N ARG A 172 15.83 11.63 -21.05
CA ARG A 172 17.04 10.79 -21.15
C ARG A 172 18.00 11.13 -20.03
N LEU A 173 18.43 10.09 -19.32
CA LEU A 173 19.42 10.14 -18.27
C LEU A 173 20.65 9.33 -18.71
N ALA A 174 21.80 9.82 -18.27
CA ALA A 174 23.08 9.14 -18.40
C ALA A 174 23.74 9.10 -17.01
N PRO A 175 24.66 8.15 -16.77
CA PRO A 175 25.43 8.11 -15.55
C PRO A 175 26.26 9.40 -15.36
N PRO A 176 26.49 9.86 -14.12
CA PRO A 176 25.97 9.28 -12.88
C PRO A 176 24.47 9.58 -12.66
N TYR A 177 23.77 8.61 -12.09
CA TYR A 177 22.37 8.72 -11.70
C TYR A 177 22.27 9.19 -10.25
N VAL A 178 21.61 10.32 -10.03
CA VAL A 178 21.48 10.94 -8.71
C VAL A 178 20.03 10.83 -8.27
N ILE A 179 19.78 10.02 -7.25
CA ILE A 179 18.46 9.84 -6.63
C ILE A 179 18.43 10.65 -5.34
N THR A 180 17.54 11.61 -5.25
CA THR A 180 17.34 12.42 -4.03
C THR A 180 15.97 12.14 -3.45
N ALA A 181 15.89 11.95 -2.14
CA ALA A 181 14.65 11.74 -1.43
C ALA A 181 14.55 12.64 -0.20
N ILE A 182 13.33 13.08 0.12
CA ILE A 182 12.98 13.79 1.35
C ILE A 182 12.25 12.80 2.28
N GLY A 183 12.64 12.78 3.55
CA GLY A 183 12.10 11.91 4.59
C GLY A 183 13.05 11.84 5.79
N ASP A 184 12.78 10.93 6.72
CA ASP A 184 13.68 10.61 7.85
C ASP A 184 15.00 10.01 7.31
N PRO A 185 16.14 10.72 7.37
CA PRO A 185 17.38 10.27 6.75
C PRO A 185 17.89 8.92 7.29
N GLU A 186 17.69 8.64 8.58
CA GLU A 186 18.09 7.39 9.21
C GLU A 186 17.25 6.21 8.68
N GLN A 187 15.93 6.37 8.61
CA GLN A 187 15.03 5.34 8.08
C GLN A 187 15.27 5.09 6.59
N LEU A 188 15.43 6.16 5.81
CA LEU A 188 15.72 6.06 4.38
C LEU A 188 17.02 5.30 4.12
N GLU A 189 18.10 5.63 4.84
CA GLU A 189 19.39 4.95 4.69
C GLU A 189 19.29 3.46 5.07
N MET A 190 18.67 3.15 6.21
CA MET A 190 18.53 1.78 6.71
C MET A 190 17.83 0.86 5.68
N TYR A 191 16.70 1.30 5.13
CA TYR A 191 15.95 0.51 4.16
C TYR A 191 16.69 0.36 2.84
N VAL A 192 17.25 1.44 2.29
CA VAL A 192 18.00 1.41 1.04
C VAL A 192 19.19 0.46 1.13
N ARG A 193 19.93 0.49 2.25
CA ARG A 193 21.08 -0.42 2.50
C ARG A 193 20.69 -1.88 2.72
N SER A 194 19.41 -2.21 2.81
CA SER A 194 18.93 -3.59 2.87
C SER A 194 18.41 -4.13 1.53
N GLY A 195 18.29 -3.24 0.52
CA GLY A 195 17.74 -3.55 -0.79
C GLY A 195 18.76 -3.43 -1.91
N GLU A 196 18.34 -2.84 -3.02
CA GLU A 196 19.08 -2.85 -4.29
C GLU A 196 20.43 -2.12 -4.20
N TYR A 197 20.54 -1.07 -3.39
CA TYR A 197 21.80 -0.36 -3.19
C TYR A 197 22.90 -1.30 -2.68
N TYR A 198 22.57 -2.21 -1.75
CA TYR A 198 23.54 -3.16 -1.21
C TYR A 198 23.97 -4.18 -2.28
N THR A 199 23.04 -4.65 -3.11
CA THR A 199 23.36 -5.55 -4.23
C THR A 199 24.34 -4.91 -5.20
N LEU A 200 24.14 -3.65 -5.57
CA LEU A 200 25.06 -2.89 -6.42
C LEU A 200 26.43 -2.69 -5.76
N GLU A 201 26.45 -2.36 -4.47
CA GLU A 201 27.68 -2.18 -3.69
C GLU A 201 28.50 -3.49 -3.64
N MET A 202 27.85 -4.63 -3.39
CA MET A 202 28.49 -5.96 -3.40
C MET A 202 28.98 -6.36 -4.80
N ALA A 203 28.25 -5.98 -5.85
CA ALA A 203 28.67 -6.15 -7.24
C ALA A 203 29.77 -5.16 -7.67
N LYS A 204 30.26 -4.31 -6.76
CA LYS A 204 31.31 -3.30 -6.95
C LYS A 204 30.94 -2.19 -7.95
N PHE A 205 29.66 -1.88 -8.10
CA PHE A 205 29.27 -0.67 -8.81
C PHE A 205 29.68 0.56 -8.00
N PRO A 206 30.12 1.67 -8.63
CA PRO A 206 30.39 2.90 -7.92
C PRO A 206 29.06 3.49 -7.42
N VAL A 207 28.79 3.30 -6.14
CA VAL A 207 27.60 3.84 -5.46
C VAL A 207 28.02 4.66 -4.25
N SER A 208 27.25 5.71 -3.95
CA SER A 208 27.43 6.50 -2.74
C SER A 208 26.08 6.93 -2.17
N LEU A 209 26.02 7.10 -0.85
CA LEU A 209 24.85 7.58 -0.13
C LEU A 209 25.31 8.67 0.85
N GLU A 210 24.63 9.81 0.80
CA GLU A 210 24.87 10.95 1.69
C GLU A 210 23.57 11.38 2.35
N LYS A 211 23.58 11.56 3.68
CA LYS A 211 22.50 12.21 4.42
C LYS A 211 22.64 13.72 4.32
N LEU A 212 21.54 14.41 4.06
CA LEU A 212 21.49 15.85 3.87
C LEU A 212 20.40 16.47 4.74
N ASN A 213 20.78 17.52 5.49
CA ASN A 213 19.83 18.29 6.29
C ASN A 213 18.79 19.03 5.42
N LYS A 214 19.14 19.28 4.16
CA LYS A 214 18.27 19.96 3.21
C LYS A 214 18.46 19.42 1.79
N VAL A 215 17.44 18.72 1.33
CA VAL A 215 17.24 18.29 -0.05
C VAL A 215 16.16 19.17 -0.67
N VAL A 216 16.32 19.53 -1.93
CA VAL A 216 15.35 20.33 -2.68
C VAL A 216 14.90 19.53 -3.89
N ILE A 217 13.60 19.25 -3.97
CA ILE A 217 13.01 18.46 -5.03
C ILE A 217 12.12 19.36 -5.91
N PRO A 218 12.33 19.41 -7.24
CA PRO A 218 11.55 20.26 -8.13
C PRO A 218 10.11 19.75 -8.31
N PRO A 219 9.21 20.57 -8.91
CA PRO A 219 7.87 20.12 -9.26
C PRO A 219 7.89 19.09 -10.39
N TYR A 220 6.88 18.22 -10.41
CA TYR A 220 6.57 17.38 -11.54
C TYR A 220 6.13 18.23 -12.75
N LYS A 221 6.65 17.90 -13.93
CA LYS A 221 6.43 18.64 -15.18
C LYS A 221 5.60 17.87 -16.22
N GLY A 222 5.12 16.68 -15.88
CA GLY A 222 4.24 15.91 -16.78
C GLY A 222 2.78 16.36 -16.68
N SER A 223 1.90 15.60 -17.35
CA SER A 223 0.48 15.92 -17.48
C SER A 223 -0.41 14.98 -16.66
N TYR A 224 -1.51 15.53 -16.11
CA TYR A 224 -2.63 14.80 -15.51
C TYR A 224 -3.89 14.92 -16.38
N THR A 225 -3.74 14.81 -17.70
CA THR A 225 -4.86 14.89 -18.64
C THR A 225 -5.69 13.61 -18.62
N PHE A 226 -6.99 13.74 -18.33
CA PHE A 226 -7.97 12.70 -18.49
C PHE A 226 -8.83 13.01 -19.73
N ASN A 227 -8.83 12.11 -20.72
CA ASN A 227 -9.62 12.31 -21.95
C ASN A 227 -11.05 11.76 -21.83
N TYR A 228 -11.25 10.80 -20.94
CA TYR A 228 -12.53 10.08 -20.80
C TYR A 228 -13.07 10.12 -19.36
N ALA A 229 -12.19 10.10 -18.36
CA ALA A 229 -12.60 10.13 -16.96
C ALA A 229 -13.03 11.54 -16.56
N ASN A 230 -14.23 11.65 -16.00
CA ASN A 230 -14.75 12.89 -15.44
C ASN A 230 -14.82 12.76 -13.92
N ALA A 231 -14.47 13.83 -13.22
CA ALA A 231 -14.72 13.91 -11.79
C ALA A 231 -16.23 13.78 -11.55
N LEU A 232 -16.64 12.84 -10.70
CA LEU A 232 -18.01 12.82 -10.23
C LEU A 232 -18.30 14.12 -9.48
N PRO A 233 -19.53 14.66 -9.56
CA PRO A 233 -19.92 15.81 -8.76
C PRO A 233 -19.57 15.55 -7.30
N LYS A 234 -18.87 16.48 -6.65
CA LYS A 234 -18.72 16.44 -5.19
C LYS A 234 -20.14 16.48 -4.63
N VAL A 235 -20.59 15.39 -3.99
CA VAL A 235 -21.80 15.40 -3.18
C VAL A 235 -21.59 16.54 -2.18
N GLY A 236 -22.38 17.61 -2.32
CA GLY A 236 -22.08 18.92 -1.79
C GLY A 236 -21.66 18.85 -0.33
N GLY A 237 -20.36 19.01 -0.07
CA GLY A 237 -19.76 19.27 1.23
C GLY A 237 -19.80 20.77 1.46
N ASN A 238 -20.97 21.26 1.84
CA ASN A 238 -21.21 22.40 2.69
C ASN A 238 -20.08 22.42 3.77
#